data_AF-A0A7C7YM21-F1
#
_entry.id   AF-A0A7C7YM21-F1
#
_cell.length_a   1.000
_cell.length_b   1.000
_cell.length_c   1.000
_cell.angle_alpha   90.00
_cell.angle_beta   90.00
_cell.angle_gamma   90.00
#
_symmetry.space_group_name_H-M   'P 1'
#
loop_
_entity.id
_entity.type
_entity.pdbx_description
1 polymer ?
#
loop_
_entity_poly.entity_id
_entity_poly.type
_entity_poly.pdbx_seq_one_letter_code
_entity_poly.pdbx_strand_id
1 'polypeptide(L)' 'MAHPEAEIRATHDRFLATRGAIEGLEQPWDALAEFFTEDAWYVDPAWGRVEGLGAIRRFLGESMLGLEDW' A
#
# COMPACT_ATOMS: atom_id res chain seq x y z
N MET A 1 21.79 -4.26 4.67
CA MET A 1 21.97 -5.72 4.51
C MET A 1 20.85 -6.22 3.61
N ALA A 2 21.11 -7.20 2.75
CA ALA A 2 20.03 -7.82 1.97
C ALA A 2 19.21 -8.75 2.88
N HIS A 3 17.88 -8.69 2.78
CA HIS A 3 16.98 -9.58 3.50
C HIS A 3 16.99 -11.00 2.88
N PRO A 4 16.74 -12.07 3.65
CA PRO A 4 16.60 -13.43 3.12
C PRO A 4 15.48 -13.52 2.08
N GLU A 5 15.69 -14.27 0.99
CA GLU A 5 14.68 -14.45 -0.06
C GLU A 5 13.34 -14.97 0.49
N ALA A 6 13.40 -15.93 1.42
CA ALA A 6 12.20 -16.50 2.04
C ALA A 6 11.36 -15.44 2.77
N GLU A 7 12.01 -14.48 3.43
CA GLU A 7 11.34 -13.37 4.13
C GLU A 7 10.70 -12.38 3.14
N ILE A 8 11.41 -12.07 2.04
CA ILE A 8 10.90 -11.23 0.95
C ILE A 8 9.66 -11.88 0.33
N ARG A 9 9.74 -13.17 0.00
CA ARG A 9 8.64 -13.92 -0.61
C ARG A 9 7.42 -13.98 0.31
N ALA A 10 7.62 -14.31 1.58
CA ALA A 10 6.53 -14.35 2.56
C ALA A 10 5.84 -12.98 2.70
N THR A 11 6.62 -11.89 2.68
CA THR A 11 6.06 -10.52 2.75
C THR A 11 5.30 -10.15 1.48
N HIS A 12 5.84 -10.50 0.32
CA HIS A 12 5.17 -10.30 -0.96
C HIS A 12 3.83 -11.05 -1.05
N ASP A 13 3.79 -12.30 -0.58
CA ASP A 13 2.56 -13.10 -0.58
C ASP A 13 1.49 -12.48 0.34
N ARG A 14 1.88 -11.92 1.50
CA ARG A 14 0.96 -11.13 2.36
C ARG A 14 0.48 -9.86 1.67
N PHE A 15 1.35 -9.15 0.98
CA PHE A 15 0.98 -7.95 0.21
C PHE A 15 -0.08 -8.27 -0.85
N LEU A 16 0.12 -9.35 -1.62
CA LEU A 16 -0.85 -9.80 -2.62
C LEU A 16 -2.19 -10.22 -1.99
N ALA A 17 -2.15 -10.90 -0.84
CA ALA A 17 -3.38 -11.26 -0.11
C ALA A 17 -4.15 -10.03 0.36
N THR A 18 -3.47 -9.03 0.94
CA THR A 18 -4.09 -7.75 1.31
C THR A 18 -4.67 -7.03 0.10
N ARG A 19 -3.95 -7.04 -1.03
CA ARG A 19 -4.44 -6.45 -2.28
C ARG A 19 -5.71 -7.13 -2.78
N GLY A 20 -5.76 -8.46 -2.74
CA GLY A 20 -6.95 -9.22 -3.11
C GLY A 20 -8.15 -8.93 -2.21
N ALA A 21 -7.93 -8.77 -0.90
CA ALA A 21 -8.99 -8.37 0.04
C ALA A 21 -9.53 -6.97 -0.25
N ILE A 22 -8.68 -6.02 -0.67
CA ILE A 22 -9.12 -4.68 -1.08
C ILE A 22 -9.97 -4.75 -2.35
N GLU A 23 -9.55 -5.54 -3.34
CA GLU A 23 -10.32 -5.75 -4.58
C GLU A 23 -11.67 -6.43 -4.30
N GLY A 24 -11.72 -7.31 -3.30
CA GLY A 24 -12.94 -7.93 -2.79
C GLY A 24 -13.80 -7.04 -1.89
N LEU A 25 -13.41 -5.78 -1.66
CA LEU A 25 -14.06 -4.82 -0.75
C LEU A 25 -14.10 -5.29 0.72
N GLU A 26 -13.21 -6.18 1.11
CA GLU A 26 -13.10 -6.71 2.49
C GLU A 26 -12.18 -5.85 3.37
N GLN A 27 -11.30 -5.04 2.76
CA GLN A 27 -10.38 -4.13 3.43
C GLN A 27 -10.27 -2.78 2.72
N PRO A 28 -10.02 -1.69 3.46
CA PRO A 28 -9.75 -0.37 2.88
C PRO A 28 -8.35 -0.31 2.26
N TRP A 29 -8.16 0.64 1.34
CA TRP A 29 -6.89 0.85 0.64
C TRP A 29 -5.72 1.25 1.57
N ASP A 30 -6.00 1.91 2.69
CA ASP A 30 -4.99 2.30 3.67
C ASP A 30 -4.40 1.11 4.45
N ALA A 31 -4.98 -0.09 4.33
CA ALA A 31 -4.39 -1.35 4.83
C ALA A 31 -3.02 -1.64 4.20
N LEU A 32 -2.77 -1.19 2.96
CA LEU A 32 -1.46 -1.35 2.31
C LEU A 32 -0.35 -0.57 3.03
N ALA A 33 -0.69 0.40 3.89
CA ALA A 33 0.29 1.17 4.64
C ALA A 33 1.14 0.29 5.59
N GLU A 34 0.68 -0.90 5.99
CA GLU A 34 1.46 -1.84 6.82
C GLU A 34 2.82 -2.21 6.19
N PHE A 35 2.89 -2.21 4.85
CA PHE A 35 4.09 -2.66 4.12
C PHE A 35 5.14 -1.57 3.91
N PHE A 36 4.93 -0.36 4.43
CA PHE A 36 5.84 0.77 4.29
C PHE A 36 6.60 1.05 5.59
N THR A 37 7.87 1.43 5.46
CA THR A 37 8.66 1.98 6.57
C THR A 37 8.19 3.40 6.91
N GLU A 38 8.52 3.88 8.12
CA GLU A 38 8.14 5.22 8.58
C GLU A 38 8.60 6.34 7.63
N ASP A 39 9.75 6.15 6.96
CA ASP A 39 10.43 7.07 6.06
C ASP A 39 10.24 6.77 4.56
N ALA A 40 9.32 5.86 4.22
CA ALA A 40 9.12 5.44 2.84
C ALA A 40 8.66 6.57 1.90
N TRP A 41 8.96 6.43 0.61
CA TRP A 41 8.41 7.27 -0.46
C TRP A 41 7.48 6.43 -1.34
N TYR A 42 6.28 6.94 -1.59
CA TYR A 42 5.32 6.39 -2.53
C TYR A 42 5.25 7.30 -3.75
N VAL A 43 5.27 6.73 -4.96
CA VAL A 43 5.20 7.51 -6.21
C VAL A 43 4.00 7.03 -7.00
N ASP A 44 3.03 7.92 -7.14
CA ASP A 44 1.83 7.70 -7.94
C ASP A 44 1.95 8.37 -9.33
N PRO A 45 1.47 7.73 -10.41
CA PRO A 45 1.53 8.30 -11.76
C PRO A 45 0.69 9.59 -11.96
N ALA A 46 -0.41 9.77 -11.23
CA ALA A 46 -1.30 10.92 -11.32
C ALA A 46 -0.98 12.00 -10.28
N TRP A 47 -0.61 11.62 -9.05
CA TRP A 47 -0.41 12.56 -7.94
C TRP A 47 1.06 12.81 -7.55
N GLY A 48 2.00 12.07 -8.12
CA GLY A 48 3.43 12.25 -7.88
C GLY A 48 3.89 11.64 -6.55
N ARG A 49 4.89 12.26 -5.92
CA ARG A 49 5.59 11.70 -4.76
C ARG A 49 4.92 12.07 -3.43
N VAL A 50 4.75 11.08 -2.56
CA VAL A 50 4.23 11.17 -1.19
C VAL A 50 5.27 10.61 -0.22
N GLU A 51 5.57 11.36 0.85
CA GLU A 51 6.70 11.05 1.74
C GLU A 51 6.25 10.77 3.18
N GLY A 52 6.72 9.64 3.71
CA GLY A 52 6.49 9.20 5.08
C GLY A 52 5.20 8.41 5.24
N LEU A 53 5.23 7.42 6.15
CA LEU A 53 4.13 6.47 6.36
C LEU A 53 2.78 7.15 6.65
N GLY A 54 2.78 8.23 7.44
CA GLY A 54 1.56 8.97 7.77
C GLY A 54 0.91 9.59 6.53
N ALA A 55 1.71 10.18 5.63
CA ALA A 55 1.22 10.77 4.39
C ALA A 55 0.78 9.69 3.40
N ILE A 56 1.52 8.59 3.31
CA ILE A 56 1.17 7.44 2.46
C ILE A 56 -0.16 6.82 2.89
N ARG A 57 -0.34 6.55 4.19
CA ARG A 57 -1.61 6.00 4.72
C ARG A 57 -2.79 6.90 4.40
N ARG A 58 -2.64 8.21 4.64
CA ARG A 58 -3.67 9.21 4.31
C ARG A 58 -3.99 9.21 2.82
N PHE A 59 -2.95 9.27 1.98
CA PHE A 59 -3.09 9.27 0.53
C PHE A 59 -3.85 8.03 0.05
N LEU A 60 -3.45 6.83 0.46
CA LEU A 60 -4.11 5.58 0.07
C LEU A 60 -5.59 5.53 0.46
N GLY A 61 -5.95 6.07 1.63
CA GLY A 61 -7.33 6.13 2.09
C GLY A 61 -8.17 7.19 1.38
N GLU A 62 -7.59 8.34 1.02
CA GLU A 62 -8.31 9.48 0.45
C GLU A 62 -8.33 9.47 -1.09
N SER A 63 -7.29 8.94 -1.76
CA SER A 63 -7.13 9.02 -3.22
C SER A 63 -8.14 8.17 -4.00
N MET A 64 -8.73 7.18 -3.34
CA MET A 64 -9.69 6.25 -3.93
C MET A 64 -11.15 6.67 -3.71
N LEU A 65 -11.40 7.70 -2.88
CA LEU A 65 -12.75 8.21 -2.64
C LEU A 65 -13.30 8.85 -3.92
N GLY A 66 -14.50 8.45 -4.33
CA GLY A 66 -15.14 8.92 -5.57
C GLY A 66 -14.70 8.19 -6.83
N LEU A 67 -13.88 7.14 -6.72
CA LEU A 67 -13.46 6.25 -7.81
C LEU A 67 -14.02 4.83 -7.67
N GLU A 68 -15.13 4.67 -6.94
CA GLU A 68 -15.70 3.35 -6.64
C GLU A 68 -16.23 2.61 -7.89
N ASP A 69 -16.52 3.35 -8.97
CA ASP A 69 -17.06 2.84 -10.24
C ASP A 69 -15.99 2.71 -11.36
N TRP A 70 -14.71 2.94 -11.06
CA TRP A 70 -13.59 2.86 -12.03
C TRP A 70 -12.93 1.49 -12.08
#